data_AF-A0A2V7Z7G1-F1
#
_entry.id   AF-A0A2V7Z7G1-F1
#
_cell.length_a   1.000
_cell.length_b   1.000
_cell.length_c   1.000
_cell.angle_alpha   90.00
_cell.angle_beta   90.00
_cell.angle_gamma   90.00
#
_symmetry.space_group_name_H-M   'P 1'
#
loop_
_entity.id
_entity.type
_entity.pdbx_description
1 polymer ?
#
loop_
_entity_poly.entity_id
_entity_poly.type
_entity_poly.pdbx_seq_one_letter_code
_entity_poly.pdbx_strand_id
1 'polypeptide(L)' 'MMVVMSEPAQPITLTIPPHVVAELPRLSAELNERMHELLERNTDGALSTIERRELDTLVRMAGFGQILELMATRQSAA' A
#
# COMPACT_ATOMS: atom_id res chain seq x y z
N MET A 1 13.16 -30.38 -14.14
CA MET A 1 13.53 -29.31 -13.18
C MET A 1 13.46 -28.00 -13.95
N MET A 2 12.41 -27.20 -13.76
CA MET A 2 12.20 -25.96 -14.52
C MET A 2 12.86 -24.83 -13.73
N VAL A 3 13.96 -24.27 -14.26
CA VAL A 3 14.61 -23.10 -13.69
C VAL A 3 13.76 -21.90 -14.08
N VAL A 4 13.05 -21.32 -13.12
CA VAL A 4 12.38 -20.03 -13.31
C VAL A 4 13.48 -18.98 -13.39
N MET A 5 13.86 -18.61 -14.62
CA MET A 5 14.72 -17.46 -14.85
C MET A 5 13.92 -16.22 -14.45
N SER A 6 14.19 -15.66 -13.28
CA SER A 6 13.65 -14.37 -12.88
C SER A 6 14.32 -13.32 -13.75
N GLU A 7 13.60 -12.74 -14.70
CA GLU A 7 14.10 -11.58 -15.43
C GLU A 7 14.49 -10.47 -14.43
N PRO A 8 15.60 -9.76 -14.66
CA PRO A 8 15.96 -8.63 -13.81
C PRO A 8 14.81 -7.62 -13.83
N ALA A 9 14.27 -7.30 -12.65
CA ALA A 9 13.15 -6.38 -12.52
C ALA A 9 13.50 -5.04 -13.19
N GLN A 10 12.80 -4.70 -14.28
CA GLN A 10 12.97 -3.39 -14.91
C GLN A 10 12.38 -2.30 -14.01
N PRO A 11 13.12 -1.22 -13.72
CA PRO A 11 12.59 -0.13 -12.90
C PRO A 11 11.50 0.63 -13.66
N ILE A 12 10.38 0.89 -12.99
CA ILE A 12 9.33 1.78 -13.48
C ILE A 12 9.61 3.18 -12.94
N THR A 13 9.68 4.18 -13.83
CA THR A 13 9.81 5.59 -13.44
C THR A 13 8.43 6.24 -13.40
N LEU A 14 8.05 6.76 -12.24
CA LEU A 14 6.84 7.57 -12.06
C LEU A 14 7.23 9.04 -11.94
N THR A 15 6.62 9.90 -12.76
CA THR A 15 6.79 11.36 -12.65
C THR A 15 5.64 11.93 -11.83
N ILE A 16 5.95 12.53 -10.69
CA ILE A 16 4.96 13.07 -9.75
C ILE A 16 5.29 14.55 -9.49
N PRO A 17 4.31 15.47 -9.55
CA PRO A 17 4.53 16.86 -9.19
C PRO A 17 5.02 17.01 -7.73
N PRO A 18 5.98 17.90 -7.43
CA PRO A 18 6.55 18.02 -6.07
C PRO A 18 5.51 18.32 -4.97
N HIS A 19 4.47 19.10 -5.31
CA HIS A 19 3.40 19.42 -4.36
C HIS A 19 2.56 18.19 -4.00
N VAL A 20 2.41 17.22 -4.91
CA VAL A 20 1.72 15.97 -4.61
C VAL A 20 2.58 15.10 -3.68
N VAL A 21 3.90 15.05 -3.92
CA VAL A 21 4.84 14.32 -3.06
C VAL A 21 4.79 14.83 -1.62
N ALA A 22 4.70 16.15 -1.44
CA ALA A 22 4.59 16.78 -0.12
C ALA A 22 3.31 16.38 0.64
N GLU A 23 2.22 16.05 -0.07
CA GLU A 23 0.95 15.64 0.52
C GLU A 23 0.88 14.14 0.87
N LEU A 24 1.77 13.31 0.30
CA LEU A 24 1.75 11.85 0.51
C LEU A 24 1.83 11.43 1.99
N PRO A 25 2.66 12.03 2.85
CA PRO A 25 2.69 11.67 4.27
C PRO A 25 1.35 11.93 4.97
N ARG A 26 0.70 13.06 4.68
CA ARG A 26 -0.61 13.40 5.25
C ARG A 26 -1.68 12.42 4.77
N LEU A 27 -1.75 12.18 3.46
CA LEU A 27 -2.68 11.21 2.88
C LEU A 27 -2.48 9.80 3.47
N SER A 28 -1.22 9.37 3.63
CA SER A 28 -0.92 8.07 4.24
C SER A 28 -1.40 7.98 5.69
N ALA A 29 -1.24 9.04 6.48
CA ALA A 29 -1.72 9.08 7.86
C ALA A 29 -3.26 8.98 7.91
N GLU A 30 -3.96 9.74 7.07
CA GLU A 30 -5.43 9.72 6.98
C GLU A 30 -5.98 8.35 6.58
N LEU A 31 -5.35 7.70 5.59
CA LEU A 31 -5.74 6.34 5.16
C LEU A 31 -5.50 5.30 6.25
N ASN A 32 -4.39 5.43 7.00
CA ASN A 32 -4.11 4.54 8.13
C ASN A 32 -5.10 4.73 9.29
N GLU A 33 -5.43 5.96 9.63
CA GLU A 33 -6.42 6.27 10.66
C GLU A 33 -7.79 5.71 10.27
N ARG A 34 -8.22 5.94 9.02
CA ARG A 34 -9.47 5.39 8.49
C ARG A 34 -9.49 3.86 8.52
N MET A 35 -8.37 3.21 8.19
CA MET A 35 -8.23 1.77 8.28
C MET A 35 -8.39 1.27 9.72
N HIS A 36 -7.83 1.97 10.71
CA HIS A 36 -7.98 1.62 12.13
C HIS A 36 -9.44 1.74 12.59
N GLU A 37 -10.13 2.83 12.27
CA GLU A 37 -11.57 2.99 12.58
C GLU A 37 -12.41 1.85 12.00
N LEU A 38 -12.16 1.51 10.73
CA LEU A 38 -12.88 0.44 10.05
C LEU A 38 -12.59 -0.94 10.64
N LEU A 39 -11.35 -1.19 11.07
CA LEU A 39 -10.98 -2.42 11.76
C LEU A 39 -11.68 -2.53 13.11
N GLU A 40 -11.68 -1.46 13.91
CA GLU A 40 -12.35 -1.42 15.22
C GLU A 40 -13.84 -1.75 15.07
N ARG A 41 -14.52 -1.08 14.13
CA ARG A 41 -15.94 -1.33 13.82
C ARG A 41 -16.20 -2.71 13.23
N ASN A 42 -15.21 -3.33 12.57
CA ASN A 42 -15.31 -4.72 12.10
C ASN A 42 -15.36 -5.69 13.27
N THR A 43 -14.51 -5.47 14.29
CA THR A 43 -14.49 -6.26 15.53
C THR A 43 -15.84 -6.21 16.25
N ASP A 44 -16.49 -5.04 16.23
CA ASP A 44 -17.84 -4.85 16.80
C ASP A 44 -18.97 -5.39 15.90
N GLY A 45 -18.64 -5.94 14.72
CA GLY A 45 -19.62 -6.45 13.76
C GLY A 45 -20.48 -5.36 13.10
N ALA A 46 -20.10 -4.08 13.23
CA ALA A 46 -20.90 -2.91 12.85
C ALA A 46 -20.54 -2.34 11.45
N LEU A 47 -19.79 -3.08 10.64
CA LEU A 47 -19.44 -2.67 9.27
C LEU A 47 -20.59 -2.92 8.29
N SER A 48 -20.97 -1.87 7.58
CA SER A 48 -21.80 -2.00 6.38
C SER A 48 -21.02 -2.69 5.24
N THR A 49 -21.75 -3.13 4.21
CA THR A 49 -21.15 -3.75 3.01
C THR A 49 -20.18 -2.81 2.29
N ILE A 50 -20.46 -1.50 2.28
CA ILE A 50 -19.61 -0.49 1.63
C ILE A 50 -18.30 -0.34 2.40
N GLU A 51 -18.39 -0.18 3.71
CA GLU A 51 -17.22 -0.01 4.59
C GLU A 51 -16.32 -1.25 4.62
N ARG A 52 -16.90 -2.45 4.47
CA ARG A 52 -16.13 -3.68 4.30
C ARG A 52 -15.31 -3.71 3.01
N ARG A 53 -15.85 -3.17 1.90
CA ARG A 53 -15.11 -3.03 0.63
C ARG A 53 -14.03 -1.95 0.72
N GLU A 54 -14.33 -0.86 1.42
CA GLU A 54 -13.37 0.20 1.71
C GLU A 54 -12.18 -0.38 2.49
N LEU A 55 -12.45 -1.14 3.56
CA LEU A 55 -11.41 -1.81 4.35
C LEU A 55 -10.56 -2.79 3.53
N ASP A 56 -11.18 -3.64 2.69
CA ASP A 56 -10.42 -4.53 1.79
C ASP A 56 -9.49 -3.77 0.85
N THR A 57 -9.94 -2.62 0.36
CA THR A 57 -9.15 -1.74 -0.52
C THR A 57 -7.96 -1.14 0.25
N LEU A 58 -8.19 -0.62 1.46
CA LEU A 58 -7.14 -0.04 2.29
C LEU A 58 -6.06 -1.07 2.64
N VAL A 59 -6.46 -2.30 2.99
CA VAL A 59 -5.52 -3.40 3.28
C VAL A 59 -4.69 -3.76 2.04
N ARG A 60 -5.29 -3.82 0.85
CA ARG A 60 -4.55 -4.06 -0.40
C ARG A 60 -3.56 -2.94 -0.71
N MET A 61 -3.93 -1.68 -0.46
CA MET A 61 -3.05 -0.53 -0.65
C MET A 61 -1.88 -0.55 0.33
N ALA A 62 -2.11 -0.91 1.60
CA ALA A 62 -1.05 -1.10 2.58
C ALA A 62 -0.08 -2.21 2.15
N GLY A 63 -0.60 -3.34 1.67
CA GLY A 63 0.21 -4.42 1.11
C GLY A 63 1.02 -4.00 -0.12
N PHE A 64 0.43 -3.17 -1.00
CA PHE A 64 1.15 -2.59 -2.14
C PHE A 64 2.31 -1.68 -1.69
N GLY A 65 2.10 -0.84 -0.68
CA GLY A 65 3.15 -0.01 -0.08
C GLY A 65 4.32 -0.84 0.47
N GLN A 66 4.03 -1.93 1.19
CA GLN A 66 5.06 -2.84 1.71
C GLN A 66 5.88 -3.51 0.60
N ILE A 67 5.24 -3.86 -0.53
CA ILE A 67 5.94 -4.40 -1.70
C ILE A 67 6.90 -3.36 -2.28
N LEU A 68 6.48 -2.10 -2.38
CA LEU A 68 7.33 -1.01 -2.85
C LEU A 68 8.51 -0.75 -1.90
N GLU A 69 8.30 -0.73 -0.59
CA GLU A 69 9.37 -0.58 0.41
C GLU A 69 10.38 -1.73 0.36
N LEU A 70 9.92 -2.97 0.24
CA LEU A 70 10.78 -4.15 0.11
C LEU A 70 11.63 -4.10 -1.17
N MET A 71 11.07 -3.61 -2.27
CA MET A 71 11.81 -3.43 -3.52
C MET A 71 12.82 -2.27 -3.42
N ALA A 72 12.45 -1.15 -2.81
CA ALA A 72 13.34 0.00 -2.64
C ALA A 72 14.54 -0.29 -1.73
N THR A 73 14.32 -1.05 -0.64
CA THR A 73 15.40 -1.47 0.27
C THR A 73 16.35 -2.47 -0.38
N ARG A 74 15.87 -3.38 -1.22
CA ARG A 74 16.73 -4.29 -2.00
C ARG A 74 17.60 -3.58 -3.04
N GLN A 75 17.10 -2.49 -3.63
CA GLN A 75 17.85 -1.71 -4.61
C GLN A 75 18.96 -0.88 -3.96
N SER A 76 18.79 -0.47 -2.69
CA SER A 76 19.80 0.27 -1.93
C SER A 76 20.97 -0.61 -1.40
N ALA A 77 20.81 -1.94 -1.46
CA ALA A 77 21.77 -2.91 -0.93
C ALA A 77 22.57 -3.65 -2.04
N ALA A 78 22.32 -3.32 -3.31
CA ALA A 78 23.01 -3.84 -4.49
C ALA A 78 23.88 -2.74 -5.13
#